data_AF-A0A2A3EMY6-F1
#
_entry.id   AF-A0A2A3EMY6-F1
#
_cell.length_a   1.000
_cell.length_b   1.000
_cell.length_c   1.000
_cell.angle_alpha   90.00
_cell.angle_beta   90.00
_cell.angle_gamma   90.00
#
_symmetry.space_group_name_H-M   'P 1'
#
loop_
_entity.id
_entity.type
_entity.pdbx_description
1 polymer ?
#
loop_
_entity_poly.entity_id
_entity_poly.type
_entity_poly.pdbx_seq_one_letter_code
_entity_poly.pdbx_strand_id
1 'polypeptide(L)'
;MALLFAIIVILVTTAMSLPPVIRIGAIFTEDQKDSPSELAFKYAIYKINKDKTLLANTTLVYDIQYVPKDDSFRTSKKACKQLSRSVQGIFGPSDPLLGAHIQSICEALDVPHLEARVDFEPTFKEFSINLYPSQDHLNKAFKDLMSFLNWTRVAIIYEEDYGLFKLQDLVKSPPSARTEMYIRQAGPGSYRQVLREVRHKEIYKLIVDTDPAHMQQFFRAILQLQMNDYRYHYMFTTFDIETFDLEDFKYNSVNMTAFRLVDLEEPKVAEVLRQMERFQPIGHAILNKTGVIQAEPALVYDSVQVFAHGLAALDRSHDLRPANLSCEKEEPWDDGLSLYNYINAVRTFYNF
;
A
#
# COMPACT_ATOMS: atom_id res chain seq x y z
N MET A 1 45.75 18.38 -31.39
CA MET A 1 45.76 17.51 -30.18
C MET A 1 45.04 18.15 -29.01
N ALA A 2 45.42 19.36 -28.56
CA ALA A 2 44.74 20.04 -27.44
C ALA A 2 43.26 20.39 -27.69
N LEU A 3 42.90 20.79 -28.93
CA LEU A 3 41.51 21.09 -29.27
C LEU A 3 40.60 19.84 -29.27
N LEU A 4 41.13 18.69 -29.71
CA LEU A 4 40.41 17.41 -29.69
C LEU A 4 40.21 16.91 -28.25
N PHE A 5 41.21 17.10 -27.38
CA PHE A 5 41.09 16.81 -25.95
C PHE A 5 40.08 17.74 -25.26
N ALA A 6 40.04 19.02 -25.61
CA ALA A 6 39.05 19.95 -25.08
C ALA A 6 37.62 19.61 -25.54
N ILE A 7 37.43 19.20 -26.80
CA ILE A 7 36.12 18.75 -27.30
C ILE A 7 35.67 17.46 -26.62
N ILE A 8 36.58 16.51 -26.36
CA ILE A 8 36.25 15.27 -25.63
C ILE A 8 35.96 15.56 -24.16
N VAL A 9 36.70 16.46 -23.51
CA VAL A 9 36.46 16.85 -22.10
C VAL A 9 35.16 17.66 -21.95
N ILE A 10 34.78 18.47 -22.95
CA ILE A 10 33.50 19.18 -22.99
C ILE A 10 32.33 18.23 -23.30
N LEU A 11 32.54 17.18 -24.11
CA LEU A 11 31.52 16.14 -24.31
C LEU A 11 31.25 15.28 -23.07
N VAL A 12 32.20 15.24 -22.12
CA VAL A 12 32.08 14.51 -20.85
C VAL A 12 31.30 15.32 -19.79
N THR A 13 31.03 16.59 -20.05
CA THR A 13 30.20 17.43 -19.15
C THR A 13 28.78 17.57 -19.69
N THR A 14 27.84 16.95 -18.97
CA THR A 14 26.36 16.98 -19.11
C THR A 14 25.74 16.10 -20.19
N ALA A 15 26.02 14.79 -20.17
CA ALA A 15 24.97 13.85 -20.55
C ALA A 15 23.93 13.86 -19.41
N MET A 16 22.74 14.42 -19.66
CA MET A 16 21.62 14.26 -18.74
C MET A 16 21.01 12.89 -19.03
N SER A 17 21.19 11.96 -18.10
CA SER A 17 20.65 10.61 -18.21
C SER A 17 19.12 10.59 -18.07
N LEU A 18 18.56 11.45 -17.23
CA LEU A 18 17.12 11.62 -17.16
C LEU A 18 16.60 12.72 -18.10
N PRO A 19 15.41 12.52 -18.71
CA PRO A 19 14.73 13.58 -19.43
C PRO A 19 14.31 14.71 -18.48
N PRO A 20 14.14 15.95 -18.98
CA PRO A 20 13.75 17.10 -18.15
C PRO A 20 12.35 16.94 -17.53
N VAL A 21 11.50 16.14 -18.17
CA VAL A 21 10.15 15.81 -17.68
C VAL A 21 9.98 14.30 -17.72
N ILE A 22 9.61 13.72 -16.58
CA ILE A 22 9.21 12.31 -16.46
C ILE A 22 7.73 12.28 -16.15
N ARG A 23 6.97 11.53 -16.95
CA ARG A 23 5.54 11.34 -16.77
C ARG A 23 5.30 10.01 -16.06
N ILE A 24 4.48 10.04 -15.01
CA ILE A 24 4.02 8.84 -14.31
C ILE A 24 2.51 8.71 -14.42
N GLY A 25 2.02 7.48 -14.57
CA GLY A 25 0.59 7.18 -14.56
C GLY A 25 0.15 6.82 -13.14
N ALA A 26 -1.04 7.26 -12.74
CA ALA A 26 -1.69 6.73 -11.56
C ALA A 26 -3.13 6.34 -11.90
N ILE A 27 -3.58 5.22 -11.35
CA ILE A 27 -4.93 4.71 -11.53
C ILE A 27 -5.55 4.60 -10.14
N PHE A 28 -6.65 5.31 -9.91
CA PHE A 28 -7.44 5.24 -8.68
C PHE A 28 -8.85 4.76 -9.01
N THR A 29 -9.50 4.12 -8.05
CA THR A 29 -10.92 3.81 -8.21
C THR A 29 -11.77 5.08 -8.08
N GLU A 30 -12.98 5.10 -8.63
CA GLU A 30 -13.84 6.29 -8.62
C GLU A 30 -14.21 6.77 -7.21
N ASP A 31 -14.32 5.85 -6.25
CA ASP A 31 -14.53 6.13 -4.82
C ASP A 31 -13.28 6.66 -4.12
N GLN A 32 -12.09 6.46 -4.71
CA GLN A 32 -10.84 7.04 -4.22
C GLN A 32 -10.58 8.46 -4.78
N LYS A 33 -11.49 9.00 -5.59
CA LYS A 33 -11.35 10.36 -6.08
C LYS A 33 -11.39 11.36 -4.93
N ASP A 34 -10.41 12.27 -4.90
CA ASP A 34 -10.20 13.24 -3.83
C ASP A 34 -9.97 12.61 -2.44
N SER A 35 -9.56 11.34 -2.39
CA SER A 35 -9.23 10.61 -1.16
C SER A 35 -7.87 11.00 -0.58
N PRO A 36 -7.60 10.64 0.69
CA PRO A 36 -6.27 10.78 1.28
C PRO A 36 -5.15 10.10 0.46
N SER A 37 -5.42 8.98 -0.20
CA SER A 37 -4.45 8.28 -1.06
C SER A 37 -4.06 9.12 -2.28
N GLU A 38 -5.05 9.73 -2.96
CA GLU A 38 -4.79 10.61 -4.10
C GLU A 38 -4.06 11.89 -3.67
N LEU A 39 -4.42 12.44 -2.51
CA LEU A 39 -3.73 13.59 -1.92
C LEU A 39 -2.27 13.27 -1.60
N ALA A 40 -2.00 12.13 -0.95
CA ALA A 40 -0.66 11.68 -0.63
C ALA A 40 0.22 11.53 -1.88
N PHE A 41 -0.33 10.94 -2.95
CA PHE A 41 0.32 10.85 -4.26
C PHE A 41 0.69 12.23 -4.82
N LYS A 42 -0.28 13.16 -4.89
CA LYS A 42 -0.05 14.52 -5.39
C LYS A 42 0.99 15.27 -4.56
N TYR A 43 0.91 15.16 -3.25
CA TYR A 43 1.83 15.83 -2.33
C TYR A 43 3.26 15.28 -2.43
N ALA A 44 3.43 13.96 -2.58
CA ALA A 44 4.74 13.34 -2.79
C ALA A 44 5.45 13.95 -4.00
N ILE A 45 4.75 14.05 -5.13
CA ILE A 45 5.25 14.64 -6.37
C ILE A 45 5.57 16.13 -6.20
N TYR A 46 4.68 16.88 -5.54
CA TYR A 46 4.92 18.29 -5.22
C TYR A 46 6.21 18.47 -4.41
N LYS A 47 6.39 17.66 -3.36
CA LYS A 47 7.57 17.72 -2.49
C LYS A 47 8.85 17.39 -3.25
N ILE A 48 8.86 16.32 -4.05
CA ILE A 48 10.01 15.92 -4.88
C ILE A 48 10.36 17.02 -5.88
N ASN A 49 9.38 17.60 -6.56
CA ASN A 49 9.63 18.66 -7.54
C ASN A 49 10.17 19.95 -6.91
N LYS A 50 9.78 20.24 -5.66
CA LYS A 50 10.25 21.38 -4.87
C LYS A 50 11.64 21.15 -4.29
N ASP A 51 11.95 19.91 -3.90
CA ASP A 51 13.26 19.53 -3.38
C ASP A 51 14.23 19.13 -4.50
N LYS A 52 15.06 20.10 -4.92
CA LYS A 52 16.05 19.90 -5.98
C LYS A 52 17.27 19.08 -5.55
N THR A 53 17.32 18.57 -4.32
CA THR A 53 18.41 17.68 -3.89
C THR A 53 18.30 16.27 -4.47
N LEU A 54 17.08 15.81 -4.77
CA LEU A 54 16.83 14.47 -5.29
C LEU A 54 16.85 14.43 -6.83
N LEU A 55 16.01 15.24 -7.47
CA LEU A 55 15.91 15.36 -8.93
C LEU A 55 16.15 16.82 -9.34
N ALA A 56 17.42 17.20 -9.48
CA ALA A 56 17.80 18.59 -9.71
C ALA A 56 17.29 19.15 -11.05
N ASN A 57 17.44 18.37 -12.12
CA ASN A 57 17.18 18.79 -13.50
C ASN A 57 15.94 18.13 -14.13
N THR A 58 15.20 17.35 -13.36
CA THR A 58 14.03 16.59 -13.82
C THR A 58 12.80 16.94 -13.00
N THR A 59 11.66 17.10 -13.67
CA THR A 59 10.37 17.35 -13.03
C THR A 59 9.43 16.18 -13.28
N LEU A 60 8.82 15.68 -12.22
CA LEU A 60 7.79 14.65 -12.29
C LEU A 60 6.44 15.29 -12.63
N VAL A 61 5.74 14.75 -13.62
CA VAL A 61 4.37 15.10 -13.96
C VAL A 61 3.51 13.84 -13.93
N TYR A 62 2.24 13.96 -13.54
CA TYR A 62 1.36 12.80 -13.43
C TYR A 62 0.17 12.86 -14.40
N ASP A 63 -0.33 11.69 -14.78
CA ASP A 63 -1.62 11.49 -15.43
C ASP A 63 -2.46 10.58 -14.52
N ILE A 64 -3.47 11.15 -13.84
CA ILE A 64 -4.39 10.37 -12.99
C ILE A 64 -5.60 9.92 -13.82
N GLN A 65 -5.94 8.63 -13.76
CA GLN A 65 -7.16 8.07 -14.34
C GLN A 65 -8.03 7.42 -13.26
N TYR A 66 -9.35 7.60 -13.38
CA TYR A 66 -10.34 6.99 -12.50
C TYR A 66 -11.04 5.82 -13.19
N VAL A 67 -11.22 4.72 -12.46
CA VAL A 67 -11.82 3.47 -12.92
C VAL A 67 -12.82 2.93 -11.89
N PRO A 68 -13.84 2.15 -12.28
CA PRO A 68 -14.80 1.60 -11.32
C PRO A 68 -14.26 0.25 -10.81
N LYS A 69 -14.59 -0.15 -9.59
CA LYS A 69 -14.00 -1.35 -8.96
C LYS A 69 -14.24 -2.66 -9.71
N ASP A 70 -15.28 -2.72 -10.54
CA ASP A 70 -15.79 -3.91 -11.21
C ASP A 70 -15.53 -3.96 -12.73
N ASP A 71 -14.79 -3.00 -13.29
CA ASP A 71 -14.54 -2.93 -14.75
C ASP A 71 -13.04 -3.05 -15.08
N SER A 72 -12.57 -4.29 -15.12
CA SER A 72 -11.20 -4.61 -15.54
C SER A 72 -10.91 -4.19 -16.97
N PHE A 73 -11.88 -4.30 -17.89
CA PHE A 73 -11.70 -3.94 -19.29
C PHE A 73 -11.44 -2.44 -19.47
N ARG A 74 -12.26 -1.59 -18.83
CA ARG A 74 -12.07 -0.14 -18.84
C ARG A 74 -10.77 0.25 -18.14
N THR A 75 -10.41 -0.48 -17.08
CA THR A 75 -9.13 -0.30 -16.37
C THR A 75 -7.94 -0.55 -17.29
N SER A 76 -7.89 -1.69 -17.98
CA SER A 76 -6.86 -2.01 -18.97
C SER A 76 -6.78 -0.95 -20.08
N LYS A 77 -7.93 -0.51 -20.61
CA LYS A 77 -7.97 0.53 -21.65
C LYS A 77 -7.40 1.87 -21.18
N LYS A 78 -7.64 2.24 -19.91
CA LYS A 78 -7.10 3.47 -19.30
C LYS A 78 -5.59 3.38 -19.09
N ALA A 79 -5.09 2.23 -18.64
CA ALA A 79 -3.66 1.97 -18.50
C ALA A 79 -2.93 2.04 -19.85
N CYS A 80 -3.45 1.35 -20.87
CA CYS A 80 -2.90 1.41 -22.23
C CYS A 80 -2.91 2.84 -22.80
N LYS A 81 -3.89 3.67 -22.42
CA LYS A 81 -3.91 5.08 -22.79
C LYS A 81 -2.81 5.90 -22.09
N GLN A 82 -2.45 5.57 -20.85
CA GLN A 82 -1.30 6.19 -20.17
C GLN A 82 0.02 5.74 -20.80
N LEU A 83 0.16 4.45 -21.11
CA LEU A 83 1.33 3.88 -21.77
C LEU A 83 1.59 4.51 -23.15
N SER A 84 0.53 4.77 -23.92
CA SER A 84 0.66 5.49 -25.21
C SER A 84 0.99 6.98 -25.07
N ARG A 85 1.04 7.51 -23.85
CA ARG A 85 1.51 8.86 -23.51
C ARG A 85 2.90 8.86 -22.89
N SER A 86 3.62 7.74 -23.02
CA SER A 86 4.99 7.57 -22.52
C SER A 86 5.09 7.84 -21.02
N VAL A 87 4.32 7.10 -20.23
CA VAL A 87 4.56 7.05 -18.77
C VAL A 87 5.74 6.12 -18.48
N GLN A 88 6.59 6.47 -17.50
CA GLN A 88 7.76 5.69 -17.08
C GLN A 88 7.46 4.75 -15.91
N GLY A 89 6.23 4.75 -15.41
CA GLY A 89 5.76 3.90 -14.33
C GLY A 89 4.28 4.12 -14.07
N ILE A 90 3.59 3.09 -13.58
CA ILE A 90 2.17 3.13 -13.22
C ILE A 90 2.03 2.88 -11.72
N PHE A 91 1.20 3.68 -11.06
CA PHE A 91 0.90 3.59 -9.63
C PHE A 91 -0.54 3.15 -9.41
N GLY A 92 -0.74 2.20 -8.48
CA GLY A 92 -2.06 1.65 -8.14
C GLY A 92 -2.68 0.82 -9.27
N PRO A 93 -3.99 0.54 -9.21
CA PRO A 93 -4.95 0.92 -8.16
C PRO A 93 -4.77 0.11 -6.87
N SER A 94 -5.38 0.56 -5.78
CA SER A 94 -5.39 -0.18 -4.50
C SER A 94 -6.29 -1.42 -4.50
N ASP A 95 -7.19 -1.53 -5.49
CA ASP A 95 -8.10 -2.67 -5.63
C ASP A 95 -7.34 -3.95 -6.06
N PRO A 96 -7.46 -5.06 -5.30
CA PRO A 96 -6.77 -6.33 -5.59
C PRO A 96 -7.14 -6.99 -6.93
N LEU A 97 -8.35 -6.81 -7.42
CA LEU A 97 -8.78 -7.39 -8.71
C LEU A 97 -8.24 -6.56 -9.86
N LEU A 98 -8.44 -5.24 -9.81
CA LEU A 98 -8.03 -4.35 -10.90
C LEU A 98 -6.52 -4.27 -11.06
N GLY A 99 -5.76 -4.18 -9.96
CA GLY A 99 -4.32 -4.07 -10.06
C GLY A 99 -3.65 -5.33 -10.62
N ALA A 100 -4.26 -6.53 -10.52
CA ALA A 100 -3.72 -7.74 -11.15
C ALA A 100 -3.74 -7.62 -12.69
N HIS A 101 -4.76 -6.95 -13.25
CA HIS A 101 -4.81 -6.65 -14.67
C HIS A 101 -3.76 -5.60 -15.09
N ILE A 102 -3.54 -4.57 -14.26
CA ILE A 102 -2.52 -3.54 -14.53
C ILE A 102 -1.12 -4.14 -14.47
N GLN A 103 -0.88 -4.97 -13.47
CA GLN A 103 0.37 -5.69 -13.28
C GLN A 103 0.70 -6.54 -14.52
N SER A 104 -0.25 -7.33 -15.03
CA SER A 104 -0.04 -8.14 -16.24
C SER A 104 0.31 -7.30 -17.47
N ILE A 105 -0.30 -6.11 -17.64
CA ILE A 105 0.04 -5.19 -18.73
C ILE A 105 1.45 -4.61 -18.56
N CYS A 106 1.79 -4.23 -17.32
CA CYS A 106 3.08 -3.64 -16.98
C CYS A 106 4.23 -4.64 -17.17
N GLU A 107 4.01 -5.89 -16.78
CA GLU A 107 4.93 -7.02 -17.00
C GLU A 107 5.12 -7.29 -18.50
N ALA A 108 4.06 -7.30 -19.30
CA ALA A 108 4.16 -7.53 -20.74
C ALA A 108 4.90 -6.41 -21.51
N LEU A 109 4.93 -5.20 -20.95
CA LEU A 109 5.50 -4.01 -21.60
C LEU A 109 6.78 -3.49 -20.93
N ASP A 110 7.32 -4.23 -19.97
CA ASP A 110 8.49 -3.86 -19.16
C ASP A 110 8.35 -2.48 -18.48
N VAL A 111 7.16 -2.12 -18.00
CA VAL A 111 6.93 -0.84 -17.30
C VAL A 111 6.83 -1.08 -15.80
N PRO A 112 7.61 -0.39 -14.95
CA PRO A 112 7.49 -0.52 -13.51
C PRO A 112 6.08 -0.19 -13.00
N HIS A 113 5.49 -1.13 -12.27
CA HIS A 113 4.22 -1.01 -11.56
C HIS A 113 4.47 -0.90 -10.06
N LEU A 114 4.02 0.19 -9.44
CA LEU A 114 4.16 0.43 -8.01
C LEU A 114 2.80 0.29 -7.32
N GLU A 115 2.78 -0.54 -6.29
CA GLU A 115 1.56 -0.98 -5.62
C GLU A 115 1.62 -0.69 -4.12
N ALA A 116 0.44 -0.48 -3.52
CA ALA A 116 0.25 -0.26 -2.09
C ALA A 116 -1.00 -1.00 -1.61
N ARG A 117 -1.13 -2.28 -1.99
CA ARG A 117 -2.34 -3.09 -1.76
C ARG A 117 -2.02 -4.51 -1.30
N VAL A 118 -3.02 -5.19 -0.73
CA VAL A 118 -2.91 -6.63 -0.46
C VAL A 118 -2.75 -7.40 -1.78
N ASP A 119 -1.75 -8.27 -1.84
CA ASP A 119 -1.56 -9.22 -2.94
C ASP A 119 -2.04 -10.61 -2.53
N PHE A 120 -2.93 -11.20 -3.33
CA PHE A 120 -3.47 -12.54 -3.11
C PHE A 120 -2.71 -13.63 -3.86
N GLU A 121 -1.81 -13.26 -4.77
CA GLU A 121 -1.04 -14.21 -5.55
C GLU A 121 0.32 -14.46 -4.87
N PRO A 122 0.67 -15.72 -4.57
CA PRO A 122 1.93 -16.05 -3.90
C PRO A 122 3.14 -16.07 -4.85
N THR A 123 2.93 -15.82 -6.15
CA THR A 123 3.98 -15.88 -7.17
C THR A 123 4.76 -14.59 -7.21
N PHE A 124 6.08 -14.70 -7.44
CA PHE A 124 6.91 -13.54 -7.75
C PHE A 124 6.43 -12.89 -9.06
N LYS A 125 6.41 -11.57 -9.08
CA LYS A 125 5.87 -10.77 -10.18
C LYS A 125 6.95 -9.85 -10.69
N GLU A 126 7.39 -10.08 -11.92
CA GLU A 126 8.34 -9.17 -12.58
C GLU A 126 7.67 -7.83 -12.83
N PHE A 127 8.47 -6.76 -12.82
CA PHE A 127 8.00 -5.38 -13.03
C PHE A 127 6.98 -4.82 -12.02
N SER A 128 6.61 -5.57 -10.98
CA SER A 128 5.80 -5.08 -9.86
C SER A 128 6.64 -4.88 -8.60
N ILE A 129 6.41 -3.76 -7.92
CA ILE A 129 6.98 -3.43 -6.62
C ILE A 129 5.84 -3.02 -5.70
N ASN A 130 5.45 -3.94 -4.82
CA ASN A 130 4.40 -3.70 -3.84
C ASN A 130 5.01 -3.29 -2.49
N LEU A 131 4.67 -2.09 -2.03
CA LEU A 131 5.10 -1.57 -0.74
C LEU A 131 4.25 -2.12 0.42
N TYR A 132 3.08 -2.69 0.12
CA TYR A 132 2.28 -3.35 1.14
C TYR A 132 3.00 -4.60 1.64
N PRO A 133 3.09 -4.83 2.97
CA PRO A 133 3.76 -6.01 3.51
C PRO A 133 3.18 -7.30 2.95
N SER A 134 4.04 -8.21 2.49
CA SER A 134 3.54 -9.47 1.93
C SER A 134 2.80 -10.29 2.99
N GLN A 135 1.76 -11.01 2.55
CA GLN A 135 0.90 -11.78 3.45
C GLN A 135 1.68 -12.85 4.23
N ASP A 136 2.74 -13.40 3.65
CA ASP A 136 3.63 -14.36 4.33
C ASP A 136 4.33 -13.74 5.55
N HIS A 137 4.79 -12.49 5.45
CA HIS A 137 5.41 -11.78 6.57
C HIS A 137 4.38 -11.44 7.64
N LEU A 138 3.17 -11.02 7.24
CA LEU A 138 2.08 -10.77 8.17
C LEU A 138 1.67 -12.03 8.92
N ASN A 139 1.50 -13.16 8.22
CA ASN A 139 1.16 -14.43 8.83
C ASN A 139 2.24 -14.92 9.79
N LYS A 140 3.53 -14.73 9.49
CA LYS A 140 4.62 -15.03 10.44
C LYS A 140 4.52 -14.15 11.69
N ALA A 141 4.33 -12.83 11.54
CA ALA A 141 4.16 -11.91 12.67
C ALA A 141 2.95 -12.29 13.53
N PHE A 142 1.86 -12.71 12.90
CA PHE A 142 0.64 -13.19 13.57
C PHE A 142 0.92 -14.46 14.38
N LYS A 143 1.63 -15.45 13.79
CA LYS A 143 2.02 -16.69 14.50
C LYS A 143 2.96 -16.42 15.66
N ASP A 144 3.91 -15.50 15.50
CA ASP A 144 4.86 -15.12 16.55
C ASP A 144 4.13 -14.48 17.73
N LEU A 145 3.19 -13.56 17.46
CA LEU A 145 2.35 -12.94 18.49
C LEU A 145 1.49 -13.97 19.23
N MET A 146 0.84 -14.87 18.49
CA MET A 146 0.02 -15.95 19.08
C MET A 146 0.86 -16.88 19.96
N SER A 147 2.09 -17.18 19.55
CA SER A 147 3.03 -18.01 20.30
C SER A 147 3.50 -17.29 21.58
N PHE A 148 3.89 -16.02 21.45
CA PHE A 148 4.30 -15.18 22.57
C PHE A 148 3.21 -15.08 23.64
N LEU A 149 1.95 -14.94 23.22
CA LEU A 149 0.78 -14.86 24.10
C LEU A 149 0.23 -16.22 24.54
N ASN A 150 0.81 -17.33 24.09
CA ASN A 150 0.37 -18.70 24.36
C ASN A 150 -1.11 -18.96 24.03
N TRP A 151 -1.58 -18.51 22.86
CA TRP A 151 -2.96 -18.70 22.44
C TRP A 151 -3.25 -20.16 22.03
N THR A 152 -4.25 -20.76 22.69
CA THR A 152 -4.64 -22.16 22.47
C THR A 152 -6.02 -22.34 21.82
N ARG A 153 -6.97 -21.40 22.02
CA ARG A 153 -8.29 -21.44 21.39
C ARG A 153 -8.59 -20.06 20.82
N VAL A 154 -8.68 -19.97 19.49
CA VAL A 154 -8.74 -18.69 18.77
C VAL A 154 -9.90 -18.70 17.78
N ALA A 155 -10.69 -17.64 17.77
CA ALA A 155 -11.71 -17.41 16.75
C ALA A 155 -11.18 -16.44 15.68
N ILE A 156 -11.33 -16.79 14.40
CA ILE A 156 -11.04 -15.90 13.28
C ILE A 156 -12.37 -15.45 12.70
N ILE A 157 -12.59 -14.14 12.69
CA ILE A 157 -13.75 -13.50 12.09
C ILE A 157 -13.25 -12.69 10.90
N TYR A 158 -13.73 -13.02 9.70
CA TYR A 158 -13.39 -12.29 8.49
C TYR A 158 -14.65 -11.84 7.75
N GLU A 159 -14.58 -10.71 7.03
CA GLU A 159 -15.73 -10.15 6.31
C GLU A 159 -15.76 -10.53 4.83
N GLU A 160 -14.70 -10.21 4.10
CA GLU A 160 -14.63 -10.39 2.65
C GLU A 160 -14.48 -11.85 2.25
N ASP A 161 -15.05 -12.25 1.11
CA ASP A 161 -14.95 -13.64 0.61
C ASP A 161 -13.49 -14.08 0.43
N TYR A 162 -12.61 -13.13 0.09
CA TYR A 162 -11.17 -13.36 -0.03
C TYR A 162 -10.38 -13.16 1.28
N GLY A 163 -11.01 -12.73 2.37
CA GLY A 163 -10.36 -12.58 3.68
C GLY A 163 -9.81 -13.91 4.22
N LEU A 164 -10.44 -15.04 3.87
CA LEU A 164 -9.91 -16.36 4.24
C LEU A 164 -8.59 -16.68 3.53
N PHE A 165 -8.33 -16.19 2.32
CA PHE A 165 -7.04 -16.40 1.65
C PHE A 165 -5.90 -15.76 2.43
N LYS A 166 -6.10 -14.54 2.96
CA LYS A 166 -5.10 -13.85 3.80
C LYS A 166 -4.68 -14.71 5.00
N LEU A 167 -5.67 -15.32 5.66
CA LEU A 167 -5.50 -16.05 6.92
C LEU A 167 -5.36 -17.56 6.73
N GLN A 168 -5.29 -18.05 5.48
CA GLN A 168 -5.28 -19.48 5.19
C GLN A 168 -4.05 -20.18 5.79
N ASP A 169 -2.89 -19.52 5.75
CA ASP A 169 -1.66 -20.08 6.31
C ASP A 169 -1.74 -20.23 7.84
N LEU A 170 -2.40 -19.30 8.54
CA LEU A 170 -2.65 -19.43 9.98
C LEU A 170 -3.51 -20.64 10.31
N VAL A 171 -4.48 -20.94 9.46
CA VAL A 171 -5.39 -22.09 9.64
C VAL A 171 -4.69 -23.40 9.30
N LYS A 172 -3.95 -23.44 8.19
CA LYS A 172 -3.23 -24.65 7.72
C LYS A 172 -2.04 -25.00 8.60
N SER A 173 -1.34 -24.00 9.11
CA SER A 173 -0.13 -24.13 9.90
C SER A 173 -0.24 -23.27 11.16
N PRO A 174 -1.03 -23.70 12.15
CA PRO A 174 -1.14 -22.99 13.42
C PRO A 174 0.21 -23.00 14.15
N PRO A 175 0.46 -22.03 15.05
CA PRO A 175 1.74 -21.92 15.75
C PRO A 175 2.06 -23.14 16.63
N SER A 176 1.03 -23.84 17.11
CA SER A 176 1.13 -25.08 17.87
C SER A 176 0.07 -26.06 17.40
N ALA A 177 0.41 -27.36 17.35
CA ALA A 177 -0.54 -28.42 17.05
C ALA A 177 -1.71 -28.52 18.04
N ARG A 178 -1.60 -27.85 19.20
CA ARG A 178 -2.66 -27.76 20.22
C ARG A 178 -3.58 -26.55 20.03
N THR A 179 -3.28 -25.65 19.10
CA THR A 179 -4.09 -24.44 18.89
C THR A 179 -5.33 -24.79 18.07
N GLU A 180 -6.50 -24.66 18.68
CA GLU A 180 -7.80 -24.83 18.03
C GLU A 180 -8.24 -23.52 17.36
N MET A 181 -8.54 -23.58 16.06
CA MET A 181 -9.00 -22.43 15.27
C MET A 181 -10.50 -22.56 14.97
N TYR A 182 -11.27 -21.52 15.30
CA TYR A 182 -12.70 -21.42 14.98
C TYR A 182 -12.94 -20.30 13.97
N ILE A 183 -13.29 -20.65 12.75
CA ILE A 183 -13.35 -19.68 11.64
C ILE A 183 -14.80 -19.39 11.28
N ARG A 184 -15.14 -18.11 11.16
CA ARG A 184 -16.47 -17.65 10.72
C ARG A 184 -16.36 -16.43 9.83
N GLN A 185 -17.10 -16.46 8.72
CA GLN A 185 -17.37 -15.26 7.95
C GLN A 185 -18.49 -14.47 8.62
N ALA A 186 -18.32 -13.16 8.75
CA ALA A 186 -19.34 -12.27 9.29
C ALA A 186 -19.27 -10.91 8.60
N GLY A 187 -20.43 -10.35 8.29
CA GLY A 187 -20.56 -8.98 7.80
C GLY A 187 -21.46 -8.15 8.71
N PRO A 188 -21.75 -6.88 8.34
CA PRO A 188 -22.55 -5.94 9.11
C PRO A 188 -23.86 -6.51 9.68
N GLY A 189 -24.58 -7.30 8.87
CA GLY A 189 -25.85 -7.93 9.27
C GLY A 189 -25.70 -9.17 10.17
N SER A 190 -24.54 -9.82 10.21
CA SER A 190 -24.33 -11.11 10.89
C SER A 190 -23.34 -11.06 12.06
N TYR A 191 -22.63 -9.94 12.28
CA TYR A 191 -21.67 -9.79 13.40
C TYR A 191 -22.23 -10.25 14.74
N ARG A 192 -23.43 -9.79 15.10
CA ARG A 192 -24.06 -10.13 16.39
C ARG A 192 -24.37 -11.62 16.52
N GLN A 193 -24.73 -12.30 15.44
CA GLN A 193 -25.00 -13.74 15.46
C GLN A 193 -23.68 -14.50 15.65
N VAL A 194 -22.67 -14.20 14.84
CA VAL A 194 -21.36 -14.89 14.88
C VAL A 194 -20.68 -14.68 16.22
N LEU A 195 -20.64 -13.45 16.73
CA LEU A 195 -20.07 -13.15 18.05
C LEU A 195 -20.81 -13.89 19.18
N ARG A 196 -22.13 -14.07 19.08
CA ARG A 196 -22.90 -14.86 20.06
C ARG A 196 -22.49 -16.34 20.02
N GLU A 197 -22.25 -16.92 18.85
CA GLU A 197 -21.75 -18.29 18.72
C GLU A 197 -20.36 -18.44 19.34
N VAL A 198 -19.45 -17.49 19.06
CA VAL A 198 -18.09 -17.46 19.63
C VAL A 198 -18.15 -17.38 21.16
N ARG A 199 -19.00 -16.50 21.70
CA ARG A 199 -19.23 -16.40 23.15
C ARG A 199 -19.77 -17.69 23.74
N HIS A 200 -20.74 -18.35 23.09
CA HIS A 200 -21.31 -19.61 23.56
C HIS A 200 -20.30 -20.76 23.58
N LYS A 201 -19.29 -20.72 22.68
CA LYS A 201 -18.17 -21.66 22.65
C LYS A 201 -17.05 -21.33 23.65
N GLU A 202 -17.22 -20.27 24.44
CA GLU A 202 -16.24 -19.76 25.41
C GLU A 202 -14.87 -19.49 24.80
N ILE A 203 -14.86 -18.91 23.59
CA ILE A 203 -13.63 -18.50 22.92
C ILE A 203 -13.40 -17.01 23.21
N TYR A 204 -12.27 -16.70 23.84
CA TYR A 204 -11.95 -15.36 24.30
C TYR A 204 -10.86 -14.66 23.48
N LYS A 205 -10.16 -15.38 22.59
CA LYS A 205 -9.11 -14.82 21.74
C LYS A 205 -9.64 -14.74 20.31
N LEU A 206 -9.65 -13.53 19.74
CA LEU A 206 -10.26 -13.27 18.45
C LEU A 206 -9.27 -12.56 17.52
N ILE A 207 -9.13 -13.07 16.30
CA ILE A 207 -8.50 -12.36 15.18
C ILE A 207 -9.63 -11.80 14.33
N VAL A 208 -9.58 -10.49 14.06
CA VAL A 208 -10.63 -9.75 13.38
C VAL A 208 -10.08 -9.15 12.09
N ASP A 209 -10.60 -9.61 10.96
CA ASP A 209 -10.34 -9.11 9.61
C ASP A 209 -11.65 -8.56 9.00
N THR A 210 -11.94 -7.30 9.33
CA THR A 210 -13.19 -6.62 8.99
C THR A 210 -12.88 -5.34 8.23
N ASP A 211 -13.73 -4.97 7.28
CA ASP A 211 -13.59 -3.71 6.55
C ASP A 211 -13.60 -2.54 7.57
N PRO A 212 -12.58 -1.65 7.55
CA PRO A 212 -12.57 -0.43 8.34
C PRO A 212 -13.90 0.37 8.29
N ALA A 213 -14.59 0.40 7.15
CA ALA A 213 -15.89 1.06 7.00
C ALA A 213 -16.99 0.47 7.90
N HIS A 214 -16.91 -0.81 8.23
CA HIS A 214 -17.88 -1.53 9.04
C HIS A 214 -17.43 -1.76 10.49
N MET A 215 -16.20 -1.37 10.85
CA MET A 215 -15.60 -1.57 12.17
C MET A 215 -16.45 -0.99 13.31
N GLN A 216 -17.07 0.18 13.10
CA GLN A 216 -17.96 0.80 14.10
C GLN A 216 -19.20 -0.06 14.41
N GLN A 217 -19.74 -0.77 13.42
CA GLN A 217 -20.86 -1.69 13.64
C GLN A 217 -20.40 -2.93 14.38
N PHE A 218 -19.19 -3.43 14.08
CA PHE A 218 -18.56 -4.53 14.78
C PHE A 218 -18.33 -4.21 16.27
N PHE A 219 -17.78 -3.03 16.61
CA PHE A 219 -17.62 -2.58 17.99
C PHE A 219 -18.95 -2.49 18.75
N ARG A 220 -19.98 -1.92 18.12
CA ARG A 220 -21.33 -1.90 18.71
C ARG A 220 -21.83 -3.31 19.01
N ALA A 221 -21.58 -4.28 18.13
CA ALA A 221 -21.96 -5.67 18.36
C ALA A 221 -21.22 -6.28 19.56
N ILE A 222 -19.93 -6.00 19.73
CA ILE A 222 -19.14 -6.44 20.91
C ILE A 222 -19.74 -5.87 22.20
N LEU A 223 -20.01 -4.56 22.24
CA LEU A 223 -20.56 -3.87 23.42
C LEU A 223 -21.94 -4.41 23.79
N GLN A 224 -22.82 -4.61 22.80
CA GLN A 224 -24.16 -5.17 23.02
C GLN A 224 -24.16 -6.61 23.54
N LEU A 225 -23.10 -7.38 23.25
CA LEU A 225 -22.93 -8.75 23.72
C LEU A 225 -22.10 -8.85 25.00
N GLN A 226 -21.62 -7.72 25.52
CA GLN A 226 -20.74 -7.62 26.68
C GLN A 226 -19.48 -8.47 26.51
N MET A 227 -18.89 -8.42 25.31
CA MET A 227 -17.62 -9.12 25.00
C MET A 227 -16.39 -8.21 25.15
N ASN A 228 -16.50 -7.15 25.95
CA ASN A 228 -15.44 -6.16 26.17
C ASN A 228 -14.83 -6.25 27.58
N ASP A 229 -14.91 -7.39 28.26
CA ASP A 229 -14.28 -7.61 29.57
C ASP A 229 -12.83 -8.13 29.45
N TYR A 230 -12.13 -8.17 30.60
CA TYR A 230 -10.72 -8.56 30.71
C TYR A 230 -10.34 -9.96 30.19
N ARG A 231 -11.32 -10.85 29.98
CA ARG A 231 -11.04 -12.20 29.43
C ARG A 231 -10.74 -12.13 27.95
N TYR A 232 -11.38 -11.19 27.26
CA TYR A 232 -11.29 -11.05 25.81
C TYR A 232 -9.96 -10.42 25.39
N HIS A 233 -9.44 -10.93 24.29
CA HIS A 233 -8.29 -10.38 23.60
C HIS A 233 -8.59 -10.35 22.11
N TYR A 234 -8.65 -9.14 21.56
CA TYR A 234 -8.86 -8.89 20.14
C TYR A 234 -7.54 -8.55 19.49
N MET A 235 -7.24 -9.24 18.39
CA MET A 235 -6.17 -8.90 17.47
C MET A 235 -6.79 -8.44 16.16
N PHE A 236 -6.50 -7.21 15.75
CA PHE A 236 -6.99 -6.66 14.49
C PHE A 236 -5.91 -6.81 13.41
N THR A 237 -6.33 -7.24 12.22
CA THR A 237 -5.44 -7.35 11.05
C THR A 237 -5.21 -6.00 10.37
N THR A 238 -6.15 -5.05 10.53
CA THR A 238 -6.00 -3.69 10.01
C THR A 238 -4.90 -2.93 10.76
N PHE A 239 -4.11 -2.15 10.02
CA PHE A 239 -3.10 -1.25 10.57
C PHE A 239 -3.70 0.05 11.11
N ASP A 240 -4.97 0.33 10.80
CA ASP A 240 -5.62 1.62 11.03
C ASP A 240 -6.51 1.62 12.28
N ILE A 241 -6.33 0.67 13.20
CA ILE A 241 -7.18 0.54 14.39
C ILE A 241 -7.16 1.82 15.25
N GLU A 242 -6.03 2.51 15.29
CA GLU A 242 -5.81 3.77 16.03
C GLU A 242 -6.57 4.97 15.45
N THR A 243 -7.13 4.82 14.24
CA THR A 243 -8.02 5.82 13.64
C THR A 243 -9.44 5.76 14.23
N PHE A 244 -9.81 4.69 14.91
CA PHE A 244 -11.14 4.56 15.49
C PHE A 244 -11.20 5.04 16.94
N ASP A 245 -12.40 5.47 17.37
CA ASP A 245 -12.65 5.78 18.77
C ASP A 245 -12.77 4.47 19.58
N LEU A 246 -11.83 4.27 20.51
CA LEU A 246 -11.72 3.10 21.37
C LEU A 246 -12.09 3.41 22.84
N GLU A 247 -12.66 4.59 23.13
CA GLU A 247 -12.95 5.03 24.50
C GLU A 247 -13.77 4.01 25.30
N ASP A 248 -14.79 3.41 24.68
CA ASP A 248 -15.66 2.40 25.30
C ASP A 248 -14.93 1.09 25.69
N PHE A 249 -13.75 0.85 25.13
CA PHE A 249 -12.92 -0.32 25.39
C PHE A 249 -11.82 -0.05 26.43
N LYS A 250 -11.44 1.22 26.67
CA LYS A 250 -10.34 1.57 27.60
C LYS A 250 -10.59 1.17 29.04
N TYR A 251 -11.84 1.31 29.51
CA TYR A 251 -12.16 1.17 30.94
C TYR A 251 -12.47 -0.26 31.39
N ASN A 252 -12.69 -1.18 30.45
CA ASN A 252 -13.15 -2.55 30.76
C ASN A 252 -12.01 -3.60 30.78
N SER A 253 -10.75 -3.14 30.73
CA SER A 253 -9.54 -3.97 30.78
C SER A 253 -9.44 -5.04 29.69
N VAL A 254 -10.14 -4.87 28.57
CA VAL A 254 -10.03 -5.73 27.39
C VAL A 254 -8.68 -5.51 26.70
N ASN A 255 -8.07 -6.58 26.21
CA ASN A 255 -6.83 -6.48 25.46
C ASN A 255 -7.13 -6.30 23.98
N MET A 256 -6.54 -5.26 23.37
CA MET A 256 -6.59 -5.01 21.93
C MET A 256 -5.16 -4.91 21.41
N THR A 257 -4.87 -5.64 20.34
CA THR A 257 -3.53 -5.67 19.72
C THR A 257 -3.68 -5.52 18.21
N ALA A 258 -2.80 -4.74 17.60
CA ALA A 258 -2.68 -4.59 16.17
C ALA A 258 -1.23 -4.24 15.83
N PHE A 259 -0.89 -4.37 14.55
CA PHE A 259 0.38 -3.85 14.03
C PHE A 259 0.17 -2.42 13.54
N ARG A 260 1.18 -1.57 13.67
CA ARG A 260 1.20 -0.20 13.15
C ARG A 260 2.32 -0.10 12.14
N LEU A 261 2.04 0.41 10.94
CA LEU A 261 3.05 0.64 9.92
C LEU A 261 3.72 2.00 10.07
N VAL A 262 2.95 3.04 10.39
CA VAL A 262 3.42 4.42 10.45
C VAL A 262 3.98 4.73 11.85
N ASP A 263 5.24 5.16 11.92
CA ASP A 263 5.82 5.60 13.19
C ASP A 263 5.71 7.12 13.42
N LEU A 264 4.67 7.55 14.15
CA LEU A 264 4.45 8.95 14.50
C LEU A 264 5.47 9.51 15.50
N GLU A 265 6.26 8.67 16.16
CA GLU A 265 7.29 9.11 17.10
C GLU A 265 8.54 9.65 16.39
N GLU A 266 8.74 9.27 15.13
CA GLU A 266 9.86 9.75 14.32
C GLU A 266 9.61 11.22 13.89
N PRO A 267 10.50 12.17 14.27
CA PRO A 267 10.28 13.59 14.01
C PRO A 267 10.16 13.94 12.52
N LYS A 268 10.82 13.18 11.65
CA LYS A 268 10.72 13.35 10.19
C LYS A 268 9.30 13.05 9.71
N VAL A 269 8.73 11.93 10.16
CA VAL A 269 7.36 11.49 9.82
C VAL A 269 6.36 12.57 10.23
N ALA A 270 6.46 13.04 11.48
CA ALA A 270 5.59 14.10 12.01
C ALA A 270 5.67 15.41 11.20
N GLU A 271 6.87 15.81 10.76
CA GLU A 271 7.03 17.01 9.92
C GLU A 271 6.44 16.81 8.52
N VAL A 272 6.61 15.63 7.91
CA VAL A 272 6.00 15.32 6.61
C VAL A 272 4.48 15.41 6.70
N LEU A 273 3.88 14.80 7.72
CA LEU A 273 2.43 14.85 7.95
C LEU A 273 1.91 16.28 8.14
N ARG A 274 2.60 17.09 8.94
CA ARG A 274 2.25 18.50 9.14
C ARG A 274 2.32 19.31 7.85
N GLN A 275 3.30 19.06 7.00
CA GLN A 275 3.43 19.75 5.71
C GLN A 275 2.37 19.26 4.70
N MET A 276 2.07 17.97 4.71
CA MET A 276 1.06 17.34 3.87
C MET A 276 -0.35 17.85 4.21
N GLU A 277 -0.68 18.00 5.50
CA GLU A 277 -1.93 18.61 5.96
C GLU A 277 -2.09 20.06 5.46
N ARG A 278 -1.00 20.84 5.44
CA ARG A 278 -1.01 22.22 4.92
C ARG A 278 -1.14 22.32 3.40
N PHE A 279 -0.79 21.27 2.67
CA PHE A 279 -0.80 21.28 1.21
C PHE A 279 -2.22 21.36 0.64
N GLN A 280 -3.19 20.72 1.30
CA GLN A 280 -4.60 20.81 0.93
C GLN A 280 -5.46 21.15 2.16
N PRO A 281 -5.58 22.43 2.52
CA PRO A 281 -6.37 22.85 3.69
C PRO A 281 -7.89 22.74 3.47
N ILE A 282 -8.33 22.54 2.21
CA ILE A 282 -9.74 22.45 1.81
C ILE A 282 -9.96 21.09 1.14
N GLY A 283 -10.75 20.22 1.77
CA GLY A 283 -11.06 18.87 1.27
C GLY A 283 -11.12 17.85 2.41
N HIS A 284 -10.95 16.57 2.06
CA HIS A 284 -10.84 15.50 3.05
C HIS A 284 -9.53 15.66 3.84
N ALA A 285 -9.65 15.65 5.17
CA ALA A 285 -8.48 15.71 6.04
C ALA A 285 -7.65 14.43 5.87
N ILE A 286 -6.35 14.59 5.60
CA ILE A 286 -5.42 13.46 5.48
C ILE A 286 -5.13 12.82 6.83
N LEU A 287 -5.18 13.63 7.89
CA LEU A 287 -5.09 13.19 9.27
C LEU A 287 -6.50 13.06 9.85
N ASN A 288 -6.72 12.00 10.62
CA ASN A 288 -7.92 11.92 11.44
C ASN A 288 -7.83 12.89 12.64
N LYS A 289 -8.90 13.02 13.42
CA LYS A 289 -8.99 13.88 14.61
C LYS A 289 -7.88 13.65 15.65
N THR A 290 -7.28 12.46 15.65
CA THR A 290 -6.17 12.05 16.50
C THR A 290 -4.79 12.38 15.93
N GLY A 291 -4.70 12.96 14.74
CA GLY A 291 -3.45 13.28 14.05
C GLY A 291 -2.79 12.09 13.32
N VAL A 292 -3.53 10.99 13.17
CA VAL A 292 -3.05 9.74 12.55
C VAL A 292 -3.41 9.70 11.06
N ILE A 293 -2.47 9.28 10.22
CA ILE A 293 -2.68 8.95 8.81
C ILE A 293 -3.02 7.47 8.65
N GLN A 294 -3.88 7.14 7.68
CA GLN A 294 -4.11 5.73 7.32
C GLN A 294 -2.87 5.13 6.63
N ALA A 295 -2.70 3.81 6.75
CA ALA A 295 -1.57 3.10 6.18
C ALA A 295 -1.50 3.20 4.66
N GLU A 296 -2.63 3.08 3.95
CA GLU A 296 -2.66 3.12 2.48
C GLU A 296 -2.12 4.45 1.90
N PRO A 297 -2.60 5.64 2.31
CA PRO A 297 -2.01 6.92 1.90
C PRO A 297 -0.51 7.04 2.20
N ALA A 298 -0.04 6.54 3.34
CA ALA A 298 1.38 6.55 3.69
C ALA A 298 2.21 5.69 2.72
N LEU A 299 1.75 4.47 2.42
CA LEU A 299 2.39 3.59 1.44
C LEU A 299 2.36 4.18 0.02
N VAL A 300 1.28 4.86 -0.37
CA VAL A 300 1.21 5.57 -1.66
C VAL A 300 2.24 6.70 -1.71
N TYR A 301 2.37 7.49 -0.64
CA TYR A 301 3.41 8.52 -0.55
C TYR A 301 4.82 7.92 -0.73
N ASP A 302 5.11 6.85 0.00
CA ASP A 302 6.41 6.18 -0.05
C ASP A 302 6.68 5.55 -1.40
N SER A 303 5.66 5.02 -2.10
CA SER A 303 5.84 4.44 -3.43
C SER A 303 6.40 5.47 -4.42
N VAL A 304 5.93 6.72 -4.34
CA VAL A 304 6.44 7.82 -5.18
C VAL A 304 7.87 8.20 -4.78
N GLN A 305 8.19 8.18 -3.48
CA GLN A 305 9.55 8.39 -3.01
C GLN A 305 10.50 7.29 -3.53
N VAL A 306 10.09 6.02 -3.44
CA VAL A 306 10.82 4.86 -3.97
C VAL A 306 11.12 5.03 -5.45
N PHE A 307 10.12 5.39 -6.24
CA PHE A 307 10.30 5.66 -7.65
C PHE A 307 11.29 6.80 -7.92
N ALA A 308 11.18 7.92 -7.19
CA ALA A 308 12.07 9.07 -7.37
C ALA A 308 13.52 8.78 -6.95
N HIS A 309 13.73 7.99 -5.89
CA HIS A 309 15.05 7.52 -5.50
C HIS A 309 15.65 6.54 -6.51
N GLY A 310 14.84 5.65 -7.08
CA GLY A 310 15.25 4.77 -8.18
C GLY A 310 15.70 5.57 -9.41
N LEU A 311 14.95 6.61 -9.78
CA LEU A 311 15.32 7.54 -10.84
C LEU A 311 16.63 8.27 -10.55
N ALA A 312 16.80 8.81 -9.35
CA ALA A 312 18.02 9.50 -8.95
C ALA A 312 19.26 8.58 -8.95
N ALA A 313 19.07 7.28 -8.69
CA ALA A 313 20.12 6.28 -8.82
C ALA A 313 20.43 5.93 -10.28
N LEU A 314 19.40 5.80 -11.13
CA LEU A 314 19.53 5.56 -12.56
C LEU A 314 20.29 6.71 -13.26
N ASP A 315 20.01 7.97 -12.88
CA ASP A 315 20.62 9.21 -13.41
C ASP A 315 22.14 9.30 -13.26
N ARG A 316 22.79 8.30 -12.66
CA ARG A 316 24.25 8.24 -12.54
C ARG A 316 24.89 7.28 -13.53
N SER A 317 24.09 6.52 -14.27
CA SER A 317 24.58 5.32 -14.95
C SER A 317 23.92 5.00 -16.29
N HIS A 318 22.65 5.35 -16.50
CA HIS A 318 21.90 4.95 -17.69
C HIS A 318 21.01 6.09 -18.19
N ASP A 319 20.98 6.29 -19.50
CA ASP A 319 20.05 7.22 -20.13
C ASP A 319 18.66 6.60 -20.20
N LEU A 320 17.64 7.31 -19.70
CA LEU A 320 16.26 6.88 -19.73
C LEU A 320 15.53 7.51 -20.91
N ARG A 321 15.17 6.73 -21.92
CA ARG A 321 14.48 7.21 -23.13
C ARG A 321 12.99 6.91 -23.04
N PRO A 322 12.12 7.94 -23.02
CA PRO A 322 10.68 7.72 -23.07
C PRO A 322 10.27 7.00 -24.36
N ALA A 323 9.50 5.92 -24.23
CA ALA A 323 8.91 5.20 -25.35
C ALA A 323 7.39 5.39 -25.37
N ASN A 324 6.81 5.49 -26.57
CA ASN A 324 5.36 5.43 -26.74
C ASN A 324 4.96 3.96 -26.95
N LEU A 325 4.42 3.35 -25.91
CA LEU A 325 4.11 1.92 -25.89
C LEU A 325 2.68 1.67 -26.37
N SER A 326 2.49 0.53 -27.05
CA SER A 326 1.18 0.08 -27.51
C SER A 326 0.88 -1.29 -26.96
N CYS A 327 -0.22 -1.41 -26.22
CA CYS A 327 -0.74 -2.68 -25.76
C CYS A 327 -1.19 -3.62 -26.90
N GLU A 328 -1.37 -3.12 -28.12
CA GLU A 328 -1.73 -3.98 -29.28
C GLU A 328 -0.50 -4.61 -29.93
N LYS A 329 0.67 -3.96 -29.81
CA LYS A 329 1.92 -4.45 -30.39
C LYS A 329 2.71 -5.35 -29.44
N GLU A 330 2.50 -5.17 -28.13
CA GLU A 330 3.18 -5.94 -27.07
C GLU A 330 4.72 -5.87 -27.20
N GLU A 331 5.24 -4.72 -27.65
CA GLU A 331 6.67 -4.44 -27.71
C GLU A 331 7.12 -3.89 -26.34
N PRO A 332 8.01 -4.60 -25.61
CA PRO A 332 8.48 -4.15 -24.30
C PRO A 332 9.35 -2.89 -24.39
N TRP A 333 9.45 -2.16 -23.28
CA TRP A 333 10.28 -0.97 -23.19
C TRP A 333 11.75 -1.30 -22.89
N ASP A 334 12.65 -0.99 -23.83
CA ASP A 334 14.10 -1.24 -23.73
C ASP A 334 14.74 -0.82 -22.39
N ASP A 335 14.39 0.37 -21.88
CA ASP A 335 15.01 0.93 -20.65
C ASP A 335 14.24 0.54 -19.38
N GLY A 336 13.12 -0.18 -19.54
CA GLY A 336 12.19 -0.56 -18.49
C GLY A 336 12.81 -1.45 -17.41
N LEU A 337 13.52 -2.51 -17.83
CA LEU A 337 14.21 -3.43 -16.92
C LEU A 337 15.27 -2.72 -16.07
N SER A 338 16.00 -1.78 -16.69
CA SER A 338 17.00 -0.97 -15.98
C SER A 338 16.32 -0.14 -14.90
N LEU A 339 15.28 0.62 -15.26
CA LEU A 339 14.54 1.43 -14.29
C LEU A 339 13.96 0.57 -13.16
N TYR A 340 13.32 -0.56 -13.47
CA TYR A 340 12.78 -1.50 -12.48
C TYR A 340 13.86 -1.95 -11.49
N ASN A 341 15.03 -2.38 -11.98
CA ASN A 341 16.12 -2.85 -11.12
C ASN A 341 16.64 -1.76 -10.18
N TYR A 342 16.76 -0.51 -10.64
CA TYR A 342 17.17 0.59 -9.78
C TYR A 342 16.12 0.94 -8.71
N ILE A 343 14.82 0.87 -9.05
CA ILE A 343 13.74 1.08 -8.09
C ILE A 343 13.73 -0.06 -7.05
N ASN A 344 13.85 -1.32 -7.49
CA ASN A 344 13.85 -2.48 -6.61
C ASN A 344 15.12 -2.56 -5.72
N ALA A 345 16.22 -1.96 -6.16
CA ALA A 345 17.45 -1.87 -5.37
C ALA A 345 17.43 -0.77 -4.30
N VAL A 346 16.39 0.06 -4.22
CA VAL A 346 16.32 1.12 -3.20
C VAL A 346 16.14 0.49 -1.81
N ARG A 347 17.19 0.56 -1.00
CA ARG A 347 17.22 -0.01 0.37
C ARG A 347 16.98 0.99 1.50
N THR A 348 16.90 2.28 1.19
CA THR A 348 16.95 3.34 2.21
C THR A 348 15.60 4.01 2.36
N PHE A 349 14.84 3.68 3.41
CA PHE A 349 13.68 4.47 3.86
C PHE A 349 13.66 4.61 5.37
N TYR A 350 13.51 5.86 5.81
CA TYR A 350 12.93 6.26 7.10
C TYR A 350 12.08 7.49 6.80
N ASN A 351 10.87 7.29 6.24
CA ASN A 351 9.95 8.40 5.97
C ASN A 351 8.51 8.12 6.44
N PHE A 352 8.08 6.87 6.57
CA PHE A 352 6.90 6.44 7.33
C PHE A 352 7.15 5.10 8.05
#